data_AF-A0AAY5KV07-F1
#
_entry.id   AF-A0AAY5KV07-F1
#
_cell.length_a   1.000
_cell.length_b   1.000
_cell.length_c   1.000
_cell.angle_alpha   90.00
_cell.angle_beta   90.00
_cell.angle_gamma   90.00
#
_symmetry.space_group_name_H-M   'P 1'
#
loop_
_entity.id
_entity.type
_entity.pdbx_description
1 polymer ?
#
loop_
_entity_poly.entity_id
_entity_poly.type
_entity_poly.pdbx_seq_one_letter_code
_entity_poly.pdbx_strand_id
1 'polypeptide(L)'
;MYWKIALVSLVSLINVIPVIGQTLDVCATCHPNATCEEKVDGTGKVCNCMYGFLGNGRTYCQDKDECQMGTSKICGKNTACHNTYGSYYCTCLTGYSPSNSMAIFIPNDGTHCQGMLQPF
;
A
#
# COMPACT_ATOMS: atom_id res chain seq x y z
N MET A 1 18.82 -28.44 66.36
CA MET A 1 20.03 -27.68 66.01
C MET A 1 20.35 -27.99 64.56
N TYR A 2 20.18 -26.98 63.67
CA TYR A 2 20.59 -26.86 62.25
C TYR A 2 20.21 -28.03 61.31
N TRP A 3 19.11 -28.07 60.55
CA TRP A 3 18.48 -27.20 59.52
C TRP A 3 19.35 -26.82 58.30
N LYS A 4 19.00 -27.43 57.15
CA LYS A 4 19.11 -27.05 55.71
C LYS A 4 20.01 -28.01 54.92
N ILE A 5 19.46 -29.12 54.41
CA ILE A 5 18.77 -29.29 53.10
C ILE A 5 19.73 -29.03 51.93
N ALA A 6 19.92 -30.09 51.13
CA ALA A 6 20.72 -30.16 49.92
C ALA A 6 20.38 -29.08 48.88
N LEU A 7 21.40 -28.50 48.26
CA LEU A 7 21.30 -27.86 46.94
C LEU A 7 22.55 -28.25 46.15
N VAL A 8 22.55 -29.48 45.64
CA VAL A 8 23.33 -29.81 44.44
C VAL A 8 22.83 -28.85 43.38
N SER A 9 23.72 -27.98 42.88
CA SER A 9 23.36 -26.94 41.92
C SER A 9 22.85 -27.61 40.65
N LEU A 10 21.52 -27.69 40.50
CA LEU A 10 20.84 -28.04 39.26
C LEU A 10 21.15 -26.92 38.27
N VAL A 11 22.29 -27.03 37.60
CA VAL A 11 22.51 -26.32 36.34
C VAL A 11 21.55 -26.99 35.37
N SER A 12 20.34 -26.43 35.25
CA SER A 12 19.32 -26.92 34.34
C SER A 12 19.94 -27.13 32.96
N LEU A 13 19.83 -28.33 32.41
CA LEU A 13 20.16 -28.68 31.02
C LEU A 13 19.19 -28.02 30.03
N ILE A 14 18.85 -26.74 30.25
CA ILE A 14 18.31 -25.92 29.19
C ILE A 14 19.53 -25.58 28.35
N ASN A 15 19.66 -26.27 27.22
CA ASN A 15 20.44 -25.76 26.11
C ASN A 15 19.86 -24.39 25.77
N VAL A 16 20.35 -23.34 26.43
CA VAL A 16 20.34 -21.99 25.88
C VAL A 16 21.30 -22.07 24.71
N ILE A 17 20.78 -22.60 23.59
CA ILE A 17 21.28 -22.21 22.28
C ILE A 17 21.27 -20.68 22.37
N PRO A 18 22.42 -20.00 22.31
CA PRO A 18 22.38 -18.56 22.14
C PRO A 18 21.59 -18.38 20.85
N VAL A 19 20.35 -17.89 20.93
CA VAL A 19 19.60 -17.50 19.75
C VAL A 19 20.42 -16.35 19.20
N ILE A 20 21.34 -16.67 18.29
CA ILE A 20 22.12 -15.72 17.52
C ILE A 20 21.08 -14.75 16.97
N GLY A 21 21.19 -13.49 17.39
CA GLY A 21 20.10 -12.51 17.37
C GLY A 21 19.18 -12.64 16.17
N GLN A 22 17.98 -13.17 16.38
CA GLN A 22 16.92 -13.00 15.41
C GLN A 22 16.37 -11.60 15.61
N THR A 23 16.99 -10.63 14.94
CA THR A 23 16.34 -9.35 14.69
C THR A 23 15.02 -9.69 13.99
N LEU A 24 13.88 -9.41 14.64
CA LEU A 24 12.56 -9.60 14.05
C LEU A 24 12.49 -8.74 12.78
N ASP A 25 12.73 -9.34 11.62
CA ASP A 25 12.67 -8.64 10.35
C ASP A 25 11.22 -8.39 9.98
N VAL A 26 10.75 -7.18 10.28
CA VAL A 26 9.42 -6.69 9.95
C VAL A 26 9.11 -6.88 8.46
N CYS A 27 10.11 -6.71 7.59
CA CYS A 27 9.92 -6.74 6.14
C CYS A 27 9.63 -8.14 5.59
N ALA A 28 10.00 -9.19 6.32
CA ALA A 28 9.80 -10.57 5.87
C ALA A 28 8.31 -10.97 5.81
N THR A 29 7.40 -10.17 6.37
CA THR A 29 5.98 -10.51 6.55
C THR A 29 5.03 -9.38 6.17
N CYS A 30 5.44 -8.49 5.26
CA CYS A 30 4.51 -7.50 4.71
C CYS A 30 3.46 -8.16 3.81
N HIS A 31 2.29 -7.51 3.70
CA HIS A 31 1.26 -7.91 2.76
C HIS A 31 1.79 -7.88 1.31
N PRO A 32 1.32 -8.73 0.38
CA PRO A 32 1.80 -8.72 -1.01
C PRO A 32 1.69 -7.38 -1.73
N ASN A 33 0.66 -6.59 -1.43
CA ASN A 33 0.49 -5.21 -1.94
C ASN A 33 1.03 -4.15 -0.97
N ALA A 34 2.14 -4.42 -0.29
CA ALA A 34 2.77 -3.48 0.62
C ALA A 34 4.29 -3.39 0.37
N THR A 35 4.84 -2.21 0.59
CA THR A 35 6.28 -1.93 0.60
C THR A 35 6.80 -1.92 2.03
N CYS A 36 8.05 -2.34 2.22
CA CYS A 36 8.73 -2.19 3.50
C CYS A 36 9.64 -0.96 3.47
N GLU A 37 9.37 0.00 4.34
CA GLU A 37 10.04 1.30 4.38
C GLU A 37 10.63 1.55 5.77
N GLU A 38 11.68 2.36 5.84
CA GLU A 38 12.20 2.81 7.14
C GLU A 38 11.28 3.89 7.71
N LYS A 39 11.03 3.81 9.01
CA LYS A 39 10.28 4.86 9.70
C LYS A 39 11.09 6.15 9.67
N VAL A 40 10.41 7.27 9.53
CA VAL A 40 11.02 8.62 9.50
C VAL A 40 11.81 8.92 10.79
N ASP A 41 11.42 8.32 11.91
CA ASP A 41 12.10 8.45 13.21
C ASP A 41 13.34 7.55 13.36
N GLY A 42 13.66 6.73 12.34
CA GLY A 42 14.78 5.79 12.35
C GLY A 42 14.62 4.63 13.35
N THR A 43 13.46 4.49 14.00
CA THR A 43 13.24 3.50 15.07
C THR A 43 13.01 2.08 14.55
N GLY A 44 12.89 1.89 13.24
CA GLY A 44 12.76 0.58 12.63
C GLY A 44 12.14 0.64 11.23
N LYS A 45 11.61 -0.50 10.79
CA LYS A 45 10.94 -0.66 9.50
C LYS A 45 9.43 -0.82 9.68
N VAL A 46 8.66 -0.46 8.67
CA VAL A 46 7.19 -0.53 8.64
C VAL A 46 6.72 -0.99 7.26
N CYS A 47 5.63 -1.77 7.25
CA CYS A 47 4.96 -2.12 6.00
C CYS A 47 3.88 -1.08 5.70
N ASN A 48 3.93 -0.47 4.52
CA ASN A 48 2.94 0.48 4.03
C ASN A 48 2.26 -0.12 2.79
N CYS A 49 0.94 -0.01 2.68
CA CYS A 49 0.26 -0.45 1.45
C CYS A 49 0.80 0.33 0.24
N MET A 50 0.95 -0.35 -0.89
CA MET A 50 1.33 0.27 -2.16
C MET A 50 0.31 1.33 -2.57
N TYR A 51 0.71 2.25 -3.45
CA TYR A 51 -0.22 3.23 -4.03
C TYR A 51 -1.43 2.53 -4.67
N GLY A 52 -2.62 3.11 -4.50
CA GLY A 52 -3.89 2.50 -4.93
C GLY A 52 -4.47 1.49 -3.96
N PHE A 53 -3.88 1.31 -2.76
CA PHE A 53 -4.40 0.42 -1.72
C PHE A 53 -4.59 1.13 -0.38
N LEU A 54 -5.53 0.62 0.43
CA LEU A 54 -5.79 1.06 1.81
C LEU A 54 -5.69 -0.12 2.77
N GLY A 55 -5.08 0.11 3.93
CA GLY A 55 -5.00 -0.90 4.99
C GLY A 55 -3.84 -0.72 5.95
N ASN A 56 -3.42 -1.83 6.57
CA ASN A 56 -2.40 -1.85 7.61
C ASN A 56 -1.01 -2.31 7.13
N GLY A 57 -0.86 -2.63 5.84
CA GLY A 57 0.42 -3.05 5.24
C GLY A 57 0.90 -4.46 5.63
N ARG A 58 0.28 -5.10 6.63
CA ARG A 58 0.69 -6.40 7.19
C ARG A 58 -0.20 -7.54 6.72
N THR A 59 -1.46 -7.48 7.10
CA THR A 59 -2.45 -8.52 6.81
C THR A 59 -3.53 -8.03 5.85
N TYR A 60 -3.56 -6.72 5.58
CA TYR A 60 -4.63 -6.10 4.85
C TYR A 60 -4.11 -4.92 4.02
N CYS A 61 -4.21 -5.06 2.69
CA CYS A 61 -4.21 -3.95 1.76
C CYS A 61 -5.27 -4.23 0.69
N GLN A 62 -6.40 -3.53 0.81
CA GLN A 62 -7.50 -3.62 -0.16
C GLN A 62 -7.35 -2.55 -1.22
N ASP A 63 -7.75 -2.88 -2.44
CA ASP A 63 -7.89 -1.93 -3.53
C ASP A 63 -8.70 -0.70 -3.09
N LYS A 64 -8.19 0.48 -3.41
CA LYS A 64 -8.85 1.74 -3.16
C LYS A 64 -9.63 2.11 -4.40
N ASP A 65 -10.96 2.14 -4.31
CA ASP A 65 -11.78 2.60 -5.42
C ASP A 65 -11.78 4.14 -5.47
N GLU A 66 -10.86 4.74 -6.23
CA GLU A 66 -10.84 6.18 -6.41
C GLU A 66 -12.10 6.73 -7.09
N CYS A 67 -12.80 5.94 -7.91
CA CYS A 67 -13.99 6.40 -8.61
C CYS A 67 -15.14 6.71 -7.65
N GLN A 68 -15.18 6.07 -6.47
CA GLN A 68 -16.16 6.37 -5.41
C GLN A 68 -15.96 7.74 -4.76
N MET A 69 -14.80 8.39 -4.93
CA MET A 69 -14.56 9.75 -4.44
C MET A 69 -15.21 10.83 -5.33
N GLY A 70 -15.81 10.42 -6.46
CA GLY A 70 -16.50 11.26 -7.42
C GLY A 70 -15.71 11.43 -8.72
N THR A 71 -16.24 10.92 -9.82
CA THR A 71 -15.62 10.94 -11.15
C THR A 71 -15.12 12.32 -11.57
N SER A 72 -15.90 13.38 -11.36
CA SER A 72 -15.51 14.74 -11.76
C SER A 72 -14.36 15.31 -10.95
N LYS A 73 -14.22 14.89 -9.68
CA LYS A 73 -13.12 15.31 -8.80
C LYS A 73 -11.81 14.61 -9.17
N ILE A 74 -11.92 13.39 -9.67
CA ILE A 74 -10.81 12.47 -9.85
C ILE A 74 -10.30 12.47 -11.30
N CYS A 75 -11.20 12.44 -12.27
CA CYS A 75 -10.91 12.42 -13.70
C CYS A 75 -11.12 13.78 -14.38
N GLY A 76 -11.83 14.72 -13.75
CA GLY A 76 -12.23 15.99 -14.37
C GLY A 76 -13.59 15.95 -15.05
N LYS A 77 -14.01 17.06 -15.67
CA LYS A 77 -15.33 17.18 -16.30
C LYS A 77 -15.44 16.37 -17.60
N ASN A 78 -16.66 15.93 -17.92
CA ASN A 78 -16.99 15.18 -19.14
C ASN A 78 -16.22 13.85 -19.28
N THR A 79 -15.97 13.19 -18.15
CA THR A 79 -15.25 11.93 -18.08
C THR A 79 -16.10 10.82 -17.48
N ALA A 80 -15.71 9.58 -17.74
CA ALA A 80 -16.04 8.42 -16.94
C ALA A 80 -14.77 7.91 -16.24
N CYS A 81 -14.94 7.40 -15.01
CA CYS A 81 -13.85 6.81 -14.22
C CYS A 81 -14.04 5.30 -14.20
N HIS A 82 -12.94 4.57 -14.34
CA HIS A 82 -12.91 3.12 -14.34
C HIS A 82 -11.88 2.66 -13.31
N ASN A 83 -12.37 2.05 -12.23
CA ASN A 83 -11.51 1.51 -11.18
C ASN A 83 -10.84 0.22 -11.66
N THR A 84 -9.59 0.01 -11.26
CA THR A 84 -8.83 -1.22 -11.54
C THR A 84 -8.05 -1.62 -10.30
N TYR A 85 -7.54 -2.85 -10.24
CA TYR A 85 -6.80 -3.28 -9.06
C TYR A 85 -5.47 -2.52 -8.92
N GLY A 86 -5.36 -1.70 -7.87
CA GLY A 86 -4.23 -0.85 -7.53
C GLY A 86 -4.14 0.45 -8.32
N SER A 87 -5.13 0.78 -9.15
CA SER A 87 -5.11 1.97 -10.00
C SER A 87 -6.48 2.30 -10.58
N TYR A 88 -6.55 3.31 -11.44
CA TYR A 88 -7.78 3.70 -12.11
C TYR A 88 -7.43 4.49 -13.37
N TYR A 89 -8.33 4.50 -14.35
CA TYR A 89 -8.17 5.27 -15.57
C TYR A 89 -9.46 6.01 -15.93
N CYS A 90 -9.30 7.02 -16.76
CA CYS A 90 -10.39 7.88 -17.19
C CYS A 90 -10.60 7.76 -18.70
N THR A 91 -11.86 7.90 -19.13
CA THR A 91 -12.24 8.03 -20.53
C THR A 91 -13.09 9.27 -20.71
N CYS A 92 -13.11 9.84 -21.92
CA CYS A 92 -14.06 10.90 -22.24
C CYS A 92 -15.46 10.34 -22.50
N LEU A 93 -16.47 11.12 -22.09
CA LEU A 93 -17.86 10.84 -22.46
C LEU A 93 -18.07 11.08 -23.96
N THR A 94 -19.17 10.52 -24.50
CA THR A 94 -19.56 10.68 -25.90
C THR A 94 -19.56 12.16 -26.31
N GLY A 95 -18.94 12.47 -27.45
CA GLY A 95 -18.79 13.84 -27.97
C GLY A 95 -17.53 14.58 -27.47
N TYR A 96 -16.70 13.94 -26.65
CA TYR A 96 -15.43 14.47 -26.17
C TYR A 96 -14.28 13.53 -26.53
N SER A 97 -13.08 14.10 -26.67
CA SER A 97 -11.82 13.38 -26.90
C SER A 97 -10.76 13.83 -25.91
N PRO A 98 -9.85 12.94 -25.47
CA PRO A 98 -8.72 13.33 -24.64
C PRO A 98 -7.77 14.28 -25.37
N SER A 99 -7.24 15.27 -24.67
CA SER A 99 -6.28 16.24 -25.21
C SER A 99 -4.97 15.60 -25.70
N ASN A 100 -4.64 14.42 -25.18
CA ASN A 100 -3.46 13.64 -25.57
C ASN A 100 -3.73 12.66 -26.74
N SER A 101 -4.93 12.69 -27.34
CA SER A 101 -5.36 11.78 -28.41
C SER A 101 -5.34 10.28 -28.07
N MET A 102 -5.23 9.91 -26.78
CA MET A 102 -5.39 8.52 -26.33
C MET A 102 -6.88 8.20 -26.12
N ALA A 103 -7.23 6.92 -26.02
CA ALA A 103 -8.59 6.50 -25.68
C ALA A 103 -8.86 6.49 -24.17
N ILE A 104 -7.81 6.21 -23.39
CA ILE A 104 -7.78 6.21 -21.93
C ILE A 104 -6.67 7.14 -21.47
N PHE A 105 -6.81 7.77 -20.30
CA PHE A 105 -5.75 8.56 -19.70
C PHE A 105 -5.66 8.34 -18.20
N ILE A 106 -4.46 8.55 -17.66
CA ILE A 106 -4.21 8.44 -16.22
C ILE A 106 -4.50 9.81 -15.62
N PRO A 107 -5.41 9.90 -14.65
CA PRO A 107 -5.71 11.17 -13.99
C PRO A 107 -4.48 11.81 -13.34
N ASN A 108 -4.43 13.14 -13.38
CA ASN A 108 -3.29 13.98 -12.98
C ASN A 108 -2.08 13.98 -13.95
N ASP A 109 -2.17 13.38 -15.14
CA ASP A 109 -1.15 13.49 -16.20
C ASP A 109 -1.24 14.78 -17.04
N GLY A 110 -2.22 15.65 -16.73
CA GLY A 110 -2.51 16.88 -17.47
C GLY A 110 -3.49 16.71 -18.63
N THR A 111 -3.93 15.48 -18.91
CA THR A 111 -4.94 15.17 -19.93
C THR A 111 -6.34 15.56 -19.45
N HIS A 112 -7.11 16.15 -20.35
CA HIS A 112 -8.51 16.50 -20.11
C HIS A 112 -9.37 16.24 -21.35
N CYS A 113 -10.69 16.19 -21.15
CA CYS A 113 -11.64 15.98 -22.23
C CYS A 113 -12.01 17.29 -22.90
N GLN A 114 -11.70 17.41 -24.19
CA GLN A 114 -12.12 18.51 -25.05
C GLN A 114 -13.26 18.07 -25.96
N GLY A 115 -14.23 18.96 -26.18
CA GLY A 115 -15.36 18.66 -27.04
C GLY A 115 -14.92 18.51 -28.49
N MET A 116 -15.53 17.59 -29.22
CA MET A 116 -15.35 17.47 -30.68
C MET A 116 -16.01 18.64 -31.45
N LEU A 117 -16.73 19.52 -30.74
CA LEU A 117 -17.21 20.82 -31.22
C LEU A 117 -16.17 21.91 -30.92
N GLN A 118 -14.98 21.79 -31.50
CA GLN A 118 -14.18 22.97 -31.83
C GLN A 118 -14.44 23.23 -33.32
N PRO A 119 -15.40 24.08 -33.69
CA PRO A 119 -15.44 24.59 -35.05
C PRO A 119 -14.15 25.37 -35.31
N PHE A 120 -13.65 25.19 -36.53
CA PHE A 120 -12.57 25.93 -37.18
C PHE A 120 -12.46 27.41 -36.80
#